data_AF-A0A9D7NBI4-F1
#
_entry.id   AF-A0A9D7NBI4-F1
#
_cell.length_a   1.000
_cell.length_b   1.000
_cell.length_c   1.000
_cell.angle_alpha   90.00
_cell.angle_beta   90.00
_cell.angle_gamma   90.00
#
_symmetry.space_group_name_H-M   'P 1'
#
loop_
_entity.id
_entity.type
_entity.pdbx_description
1 polymer ?
#
loop_
_entity_poly.entity_id
_entity_poly.type
_entity_poly.pdbx_seq_one_letter_code
_entity_poly.pdbx_strand_id
1 'polypeptide(L)'
;MKFVVDYSGNVNFGRLNSSKINIFIMRVFVCCSIFLLFFAACKQDQKTKGPETGLTTDPPKAEVRFRCETIRDANDENPQSQVFLVVNDQSIKVADVSVCAEISKSDYNNYQIPANALSACGGWWAGAGDYFYAIEIKGTILVMQGWQDEGQEDEGFHYKQVTTVPIQ
;
A
#
# COMPACT_ATOMS: atom_id res chain seq x y z
N MET A 1 -5.08 31.15 3.37
CA MET A 1 -4.74 32.17 2.36
C MET A 1 -5.41 31.74 1.06
N LYS A 2 -6.31 32.56 0.51
CA LYS A 2 -7.12 32.21 -0.67
C LYS A 2 -6.30 32.42 -1.95
N PHE A 3 -6.30 31.45 -2.84
CA PHE A 3 -5.66 31.53 -4.15
C PHE A 3 -6.74 31.81 -5.21
N VAL A 4 -6.52 32.83 -6.02
CA VAL A 4 -7.25 33.07 -7.27
C VAL A 4 -6.21 32.95 -8.37
N VAL A 5 -6.40 32.00 -9.29
CA VAL A 5 -5.52 31.74 -10.43
C VAL A 5 -6.33 32.05 -11.69
N ASP A 6 -5.82 32.96 -12.52
CA ASP A 6 -6.39 33.29 -13.83
C ASP A 6 -5.61 32.56 -14.95
N TYR A 7 -6.29 32.24 -16.05
CA TYR A 7 -5.91 31.40 -17.20
C TYR A 7 -4.83 32.01 -18.12
N SER A 8 -3.92 32.81 -17.56
CA SER A 8 -2.81 33.42 -18.30
C SER A 8 -1.43 33.18 -17.68
N GLY A 9 -1.32 32.24 -16.72
CA GLY A 9 -0.03 31.64 -16.34
C GLY A 9 0.99 32.58 -15.70
N ASN A 10 0.58 33.75 -15.20
CA ASN A 10 1.49 34.69 -14.52
C ASN A 10 1.27 34.70 -13.01
N VAL A 11 2.26 34.22 -12.27
CA VAL A 11 2.28 34.19 -10.81
C VAL A 11 3.05 35.42 -10.29
N ASN A 12 2.34 36.37 -9.68
CA ASN A 12 2.95 37.54 -9.03
C ASN A 12 3.29 37.23 -7.58
N PHE A 13 4.59 37.12 -7.27
CA PHE A 13 5.09 36.96 -5.90
C PHE A 13 5.51 38.31 -5.31
N GLY A 14 4.67 38.87 -4.45
CA GLY A 14 5.06 39.94 -3.53
C GLY A 14 5.80 39.35 -2.33
N ARG A 15 7.13 39.49 -2.26
CA ARG A 15 7.94 39.03 -1.13
C ARG A 15 8.17 40.17 -0.15
N LEU A 16 7.47 40.12 1.00
CA LEU A 16 7.72 40.98 2.14
C LEU A 16 9.03 40.58 2.84
N ASN A 17 9.79 41.61 3.17
CA ASN A 17 11.11 41.60 3.79
C ASN A 17 10.91 41.76 5.31
N SER A 18 11.53 40.91 6.15
CA SER A 18 11.85 41.29 7.54
C SER A 18 12.85 40.34 8.22
N SER A 19 14.06 40.84 8.38
CA SER A 19 14.76 41.03 9.66
C SER A 19 14.93 39.85 10.64
N LYS A 20 16.17 39.33 10.66
CA LYS A 20 17.08 39.04 11.81
C LYS A 20 16.47 38.98 13.22
N ILE A 21 16.88 37.99 14.03
CA ILE A 21 17.36 38.20 15.43
C ILE A 21 18.20 36.99 15.91
N ASN A 22 19.26 37.36 16.63
CA ASN A 22 20.43 36.65 17.20
C ASN A 22 20.11 35.44 18.11
N ILE A 23 20.87 34.34 18.09
CA ILE A 23 22.15 34.10 18.82
C ILE A 23 22.05 34.48 20.31
N PHE A 24 21.97 33.48 21.18
CA PHE A 24 22.46 33.58 22.55
C PHE A 24 23.30 32.35 22.89
N ILE A 25 24.49 32.68 23.38
CA ILE A 25 25.67 31.86 23.56
C ILE A 25 25.92 31.76 25.08
N MET A 26 26.47 30.62 25.51
CA MET A 26 27.35 30.40 26.67
C MET A 26 26.83 30.29 28.11
N ARG A 27 27.25 29.13 28.67
CA ARG A 27 27.91 28.89 29.99
C ARG A 27 26.96 28.89 31.20
N VAL A 28 26.99 27.89 32.07
CA VAL A 28 28.05 27.56 33.05
C VAL A 28 27.78 26.12 33.53
N PHE A 29 28.66 25.14 33.28
CA PHE A 29 29.79 24.70 34.12
C PHE A 29 29.41 23.94 35.41
N VAL A 30 29.72 22.63 35.36
CA VAL A 30 30.37 21.83 36.43
C VAL A 30 29.49 21.24 37.54
N CYS A 31 29.40 19.90 37.55
CA CYS A 31 29.87 19.10 38.69
C CYS A 31 30.02 17.59 38.38
N CYS A 32 31.25 17.12 38.56
CA CYS A 32 31.66 15.82 39.08
C CYS A 32 31.26 14.54 38.32
N SER A 33 32.14 14.00 37.46
CA SER A 33 33.27 13.13 37.86
C SER A 33 32.84 11.75 38.34
N ILE A 34 32.85 10.77 37.42
CA ILE A 34 33.14 9.32 37.56
C ILE A 34 32.35 8.61 36.45
N PHE A 35 32.94 8.50 35.26
CA PHE A 35 32.67 7.41 34.30
C PHE A 35 33.82 7.41 33.26
N LEU A 36 35.05 7.38 33.75
CA LEU A 36 36.20 6.93 32.98
C LEU A 36 36.35 5.44 33.29
N LEU A 37 36.04 4.59 32.32
CA LEU A 37 36.65 3.28 32.02
C LEU A 37 35.69 2.47 31.15
N PHE A 38 35.68 2.71 29.83
CA PHE A 38 35.44 1.70 28.78
C PHE A 38 35.97 2.25 27.45
N PHE A 39 37.29 2.41 27.35
CA PHE A 39 37.99 2.52 26.07
C PHE A 39 38.49 1.12 25.67
N ALA A 40 37.83 0.50 24.70
CA ALA A 40 38.34 -0.47 23.73
C ALA A 40 37.13 -1.00 22.95
N ALA A 41 36.93 -0.87 21.64
CA ALA A 41 37.86 -0.60 20.55
C ALA A 41 37.13 0.11 19.40
N CYS A 42 37.74 1.18 18.86
CA CYS A 42 37.41 1.69 17.54
C CYS A 42 38.04 0.78 16.47
N LYS A 43 37.24 0.28 15.53
CA LYS A 43 37.68 0.24 14.13
C LYS A 43 37.03 1.42 13.43
N GLN A 44 37.86 2.34 12.98
CA GLN A 44 37.47 3.43 12.09
C GLN A 44 37.48 2.90 10.66
N ASP A 45 36.39 3.14 9.93
CA ASP A 45 36.46 3.40 8.50
C ASP A 45 35.69 4.69 8.24
N GLN A 46 36.44 5.76 7.97
CA GLN A 46 35.89 6.98 7.39
C GLN A 46 35.99 6.89 5.87
N LYS A 47 34.87 7.04 5.17
CA LYS A 47 34.89 7.50 3.79
C LYS A 47 33.79 8.53 3.53
N THR A 48 34.23 9.78 3.57
CA THR A 48 33.89 10.90 2.66
C THR A 48 32.46 11.44 2.63
N LYS A 49 32.37 12.76 2.86
CA LYS A 49 31.20 13.63 2.73
C LYS A 49 30.78 13.89 1.27
N GLY A 50 29.46 13.90 1.05
CA GLY A 50 28.71 14.72 0.07
C GLY A 50 28.48 14.11 -1.33
N PRO A 51 27.39 14.43 -2.05
CA PRO A 51 26.45 15.55 -1.84
C PRO A 51 25.00 15.13 -1.58
N GLU A 52 24.27 16.09 -1.03
CA GLU A 52 22.82 16.16 -0.89
C GLU A 52 22.18 16.11 -2.29
N THR A 53 21.30 15.17 -2.55
CA THR A 53 20.41 15.22 -3.71
C THR A 53 19.11 14.47 -3.38
N GLY A 54 18.07 15.25 -3.07
CA GLY A 54 16.66 14.88 -3.22
C GLY A 54 16.20 13.64 -2.46
N LEU A 55 15.84 13.80 -1.19
CA LEU A 55 14.82 12.94 -0.60
C LEU A 55 13.48 13.34 -1.23
N THR A 56 13.18 12.83 -2.43
CA THR A 56 11.79 12.70 -2.86
C THR A 56 11.23 11.58 -2.00
N THR A 57 10.70 11.93 -0.82
CA THR A 57 9.83 11.01 -0.11
C THR A 57 8.57 10.89 -0.96
N ASP A 58 8.55 9.90 -1.84
CA ASP A 58 7.29 9.41 -2.37
C ASP A 58 6.37 9.14 -1.16
N PRO A 59 5.10 9.54 -1.23
CA PRO A 59 4.16 9.27 -0.16
C PRO A 59 4.15 7.75 0.13
N PRO A 60 3.97 7.35 1.40
CA PRO A 60 3.87 5.93 1.74
C PRO A 60 2.84 5.24 0.85
N LYS A 61 3.29 4.19 0.14
CA LYS A 61 2.39 3.40 -0.70
C LYS A 61 1.35 2.72 0.19
N ALA A 62 0.07 2.81 -0.18
CA ALA A 62 -1.00 2.18 0.56
C ALA A 62 -0.77 0.67 0.69
N GLU A 63 -1.03 0.14 1.88
CA GLU A 63 -1.04 -1.31 2.10
C GLU A 63 -2.38 -1.85 1.59
N VAL A 64 -2.36 -2.79 0.64
CA VAL A 64 -3.57 -3.37 0.05
C VAL A 64 -3.48 -4.88 0.10
N ARG A 65 -4.45 -5.51 0.76
CA ARG A 65 -4.55 -6.97 0.85
C ARG A 65 -6.00 -7.44 0.82
N PHE A 66 -6.23 -8.62 0.27
CA PHE A 66 -7.48 -9.33 0.52
C PHE A 66 -7.44 -10.08 1.85
N ARG A 67 -8.61 -10.25 2.44
CA ARG A 67 -8.82 -11.06 3.63
C ARG A 67 -10.06 -11.92 3.43
N CYS A 68 -9.86 -13.22 3.40
CA CYS A 68 -10.92 -14.20 3.33
C CYS A 68 -11.38 -14.57 4.75
N GLU A 69 -12.69 -14.49 5.02
CA GLU A 69 -13.29 -15.00 6.25
C GLU A 69 -14.17 -16.21 5.92
N THR A 70 -13.84 -17.38 6.45
CA THR A 70 -14.67 -18.58 6.31
C THR A 70 -15.87 -18.50 7.26
N ILE A 71 -17.07 -18.65 6.72
CA ILE A 71 -18.35 -18.70 7.45
C ILE A 71 -18.83 -20.15 7.61
N ARG A 72 -18.68 -20.94 6.54
CA ARG A 72 -18.90 -22.40 6.49
C ARG A 72 -17.71 -23.03 5.79
N ASP A 73 -17.17 -24.09 6.36
CA ASP A 73 -15.89 -24.63 5.92
C ASP A 73 -16.04 -25.59 4.75
N ALA A 74 -14.91 -25.99 4.15
CA ALA A 74 -14.88 -26.80 2.93
C ALA A 74 -15.44 -28.22 3.10
N ASN A 75 -15.69 -28.69 4.34
CA ASN A 75 -16.33 -29.98 4.61
C ASN A 75 -17.86 -29.89 4.60
N ASP A 76 -18.42 -28.68 4.60
CA ASP A 76 -19.86 -28.47 4.44
C ASP A 76 -20.27 -28.75 2.98
N GLU A 77 -21.49 -29.24 2.76
CA GLU A 77 -22.05 -29.43 1.42
C GLU A 77 -22.21 -28.11 0.64
N ASN A 78 -22.14 -26.98 1.33
CA ASN A 78 -22.21 -25.65 0.76
C ASN A 78 -21.31 -24.68 1.57
N PRO A 79 -19.98 -24.72 1.36
CA PRO A 79 -19.06 -23.83 2.02
C PRO A 79 -19.39 -22.38 1.70
N GLN A 80 -19.02 -21.48 2.60
CA GLN A 80 -19.26 -20.06 2.41
C GLN A 80 -18.12 -19.26 3.02
N SER A 81 -17.65 -18.29 2.26
CA SER A 81 -16.61 -17.33 2.66
C SER A 81 -17.04 -15.91 2.31
N GLN A 82 -16.50 -14.94 3.03
CA GLN A 82 -16.62 -13.52 2.73
C GLN A 82 -15.27 -12.96 2.30
N VAL A 83 -15.29 -12.14 1.27
CA VAL A 83 -14.10 -11.48 0.74
C VAL A 83 -14.09 -10.03 1.19
N PHE A 84 -13.04 -9.63 1.88
CA PHE A 84 -12.80 -8.24 2.26
C PHE A 84 -11.56 -7.70 1.54
N LEU A 85 -11.66 -6.49 1.01
CA LEU A 85 -10.49 -5.68 0.67
C LEU A 85 -10.09 -4.88 1.90
N VAL A 86 -8.83 -4.98 2.29
CA VAL A 86 -8.24 -4.14 3.31
C VAL A 86 -7.28 -3.15 2.65
N VAL A 87 -7.56 -1.86 2.82
CA VAL A 87 -6.71 -0.76 2.38
C VAL A 87 -6.26 0.01 3.61
N ASN A 88 -4.97 -0.06 3.92
CA ASN A 88 -4.38 0.34 5.20
C ASN A 88 -5.12 -0.38 6.35
N ASP A 89 -5.87 0.36 7.18
CA ASP A 89 -6.65 -0.17 8.30
C ASP A 89 -8.18 -0.21 8.02
N GLN A 90 -8.61 0.16 6.81
CA GLN A 90 -10.02 0.14 6.43
C GLN A 90 -10.36 -1.18 5.73
N SER A 91 -11.35 -1.90 6.26
CA SER A 91 -11.84 -3.16 5.71
C SER A 91 -13.20 -2.94 5.04
N ILE A 92 -13.33 -3.37 3.79
CA ILE A 92 -14.54 -3.21 2.97
C ILE A 92 -14.94 -4.59 2.46
N LYS A 93 -16.18 -5.01 2.71
CA LYS A 93 -16.71 -6.26 2.17
C LYS A 93 -16.90 -6.11 0.66
N VAL A 94 -16.38 -7.06 -0.10
CA VAL A 94 -16.41 -7.09 -1.58
C VAL A 94 -17.42 -8.11 -2.07
N ALA A 95 -17.44 -9.32 -1.50
CA ALA A 95 -18.29 -10.41 -1.97
C ALA A 95 -18.56 -11.47 -0.90
N ASP A 96 -19.57 -12.29 -1.15
CA ASP A 96 -19.77 -13.62 -0.55
C ASP A 96 -19.50 -14.65 -1.65
N VAL A 97 -18.69 -15.68 -1.37
CA VAL A 97 -18.28 -16.73 -2.32
C VAL A 97 -18.27 -18.09 -1.63
N SER A 98 -18.15 -19.19 -2.37
CA SER A 98 -18.10 -20.53 -1.78
C SER A 98 -16.83 -20.73 -0.94
N VAL A 99 -15.66 -20.51 -1.55
CA VAL A 99 -14.36 -20.66 -0.89
C VAL A 99 -13.42 -19.53 -1.31
N CYS A 100 -12.52 -19.14 -0.41
CA CYS A 100 -11.58 -18.04 -0.63
C CYS A 100 -10.27 -18.31 0.12
N ALA A 101 -9.16 -18.24 -0.60
CA ALA A 101 -7.81 -18.26 -0.06
C ALA A 101 -6.95 -17.21 -0.77
N GLU A 102 -5.86 -16.79 -0.12
CA GLU A 102 -4.86 -15.93 -0.76
C GLU A 102 -4.25 -16.65 -1.97
N ILE A 103 -4.08 -15.91 -3.06
CA ILE A 103 -3.34 -16.38 -4.23
C ILE A 103 -1.96 -15.73 -4.17
N SER A 104 -0.91 -16.55 -4.19
CA SER A 104 0.45 -16.03 -4.14
C SER A 104 0.81 -15.31 -5.45
N LYS A 105 1.69 -14.32 -5.37
CA LYS A 105 2.12 -13.56 -6.57
C LYS A 105 2.77 -14.44 -7.64
N SER A 106 3.44 -15.53 -7.25
CA SER A 106 3.99 -16.51 -8.19
C SER A 106 2.92 -17.24 -9.01
N ASP A 107 1.69 -17.33 -8.50
CA ASP A 107 0.59 -18.05 -9.13
C ASP A 107 -0.33 -17.16 -9.97
N TYR A 108 -0.16 -15.84 -9.94
CA TYR A 108 -1.06 -14.89 -10.61
C TYR A 108 -1.30 -15.23 -12.09
N ASN A 109 -0.26 -15.65 -12.80
CA ASN A 109 -0.38 -15.98 -14.23
C ASN A 109 -1.29 -17.20 -14.48
N ASN A 110 -1.40 -18.14 -13.54
CA ASN A 110 -2.29 -19.30 -13.65
C ASN A 110 -3.77 -18.88 -13.66
N TYR A 111 -4.07 -17.72 -13.07
CA TYR A 111 -5.40 -17.15 -12.95
C TYR A 111 -5.62 -15.94 -13.87
N GLN A 112 -4.70 -15.70 -14.82
CA GLN A 112 -4.71 -14.51 -15.69
C GLN A 112 -4.74 -13.17 -14.92
N ILE A 113 -4.22 -13.17 -13.70
CA ILE A 113 -4.10 -11.97 -12.86
C ILE A 113 -2.85 -11.19 -13.28
N PRO A 114 -2.94 -9.87 -13.48
CA PRO A 114 -1.80 -9.10 -13.95
C PRO A 114 -0.70 -9.01 -12.87
N ALA A 115 0.57 -9.05 -13.30
CA ALA A 115 1.72 -9.06 -12.39
C ALA A 115 1.85 -7.80 -11.50
N ASN A 116 1.21 -6.70 -11.89
CA ASN A 116 1.16 -5.46 -11.11
C ASN A 116 0.01 -5.43 -10.09
N ALA A 117 -0.82 -6.47 -9.99
CA ALA A 117 -1.81 -6.59 -8.91
C ALA A 117 -1.10 -6.53 -7.54
N LEU A 118 -1.74 -5.82 -6.63
CA LEU A 118 -1.26 -5.58 -5.27
C LEU A 118 -1.52 -6.79 -4.38
N SER A 119 -2.67 -7.42 -4.55
CA SER A 119 -3.10 -8.62 -3.83
C SER A 119 -4.14 -9.36 -4.66
N ALA A 120 -4.26 -10.67 -4.44
CA ALA A 120 -5.28 -11.51 -5.03
C ALA A 120 -5.75 -12.59 -4.06
N CYS A 121 -6.99 -13.01 -4.22
CA CYS A 121 -7.56 -14.16 -3.52
C CYS A 121 -8.59 -14.85 -4.42
N GLY A 122 -8.94 -16.08 -4.11
CA GLY A 122 -9.98 -16.79 -4.82
C GLY A 122 -10.09 -18.23 -4.38
N GLY A 123 -10.89 -19.00 -5.10
CA GLY A 123 -11.05 -20.40 -4.80
C GLY A 123 -11.98 -21.12 -5.77
N TRP A 124 -11.85 -22.43 -5.82
CA TRP A 124 -12.61 -23.33 -6.69
C TRP A 124 -13.42 -24.31 -5.85
N TRP A 125 -14.70 -24.44 -6.16
CA TRP A 125 -15.60 -25.36 -5.49
C TRP A 125 -16.69 -25.86 -6.44
N ALA A 126 -16.92 -27.17 -6.43
CA ALA A 126 -17.94 -27.87 -7.22
C ALA A 126 -18.02 -27.47 -8.71
N GLY A 127 -16.85 -27.30 -9.35
CA GLY A 127 -16.77 -27.01 -10.78
C GLY A 127 -16.87 -25.53 -11.15
N ALA A 128 -16.90 -24.63 -10.17
CA ALA A 128 -16.85 -23.19 -10.41
C ALA A 128 -15.87 -22.51 -9.46
N GLY A 129 -15.33 -21.36 -9.86
CA GLY A 129 -14.45 -20.57 -9.02
C GLY A 129 -14.62 -19.08 -9.19
N ASP A 130 -14.40 -18.37 -8.09
CA ASP A 130 -14.39 -16.92 -7.99
C ASP A 130 -12.99 -16.44 -7.64
N TYR A 131 -12.52 -15.41 -8.34
CA TYR A 131 -11.16 -14.89 -8.23
C TYR A 131 -11.18 -13.38 -8.17
N PHE A 132 -10.35 -12.80 -7.32
CA PHE A 132 -10.28 -11.37 -7.09
C PHE A 132 -8.84 -10.89 -7.18
N TYR A 133 -8.65 -9.70 -7.74
CA TYR A 133 -7.41 -8.97 -7.62
C TYR A 133 -7.65 -7.47 -7.48
N ALA A 134 -6.66 -6.79 -6.88
CA ALA A 134 -6.69 -5.35 -6.69
C ALA A 134 -5.52 -4.69 -7.43
N ILE A 135 -5.80 -3.63 -8.17
CA ILE A 135 -4.79 -2.78 -8.83
C ILE A 135 -4.98 -1.33 -8.41
N GLU A 136 -3.88 -0.58 -8.30
CA GLU A 136 -3.95 0.86 -8.08
C GLU A 136 -3.89 1.60 -9.43
N ILE A 137 -4.85 2.50 -9.65
CA ILE A 137 -4.86 3.43 -10.79
C ILE A 137 -5.09 4.83 -10.25
N LYS A 138 -4.10 5.72 -10.42
CA LYS A 138 -4.20 7.16 -10.10
C LYS A 138 -4.70 7.42 -8.66
N GLY A 139 -4.17 6.69 -7.67
CA GLY A 139 -4.54 6.84 -6.26
C GLY A 139 -5.89 6.23 -5.88
N THR A 140 -6.47 5.38 -6.74
CA THR A 140 -7.69 4.62 -6.45
C THR A 140 -7.41 3.13 -6.63
N ILE A 141 -7.86 2.32 -5.68
CA ILE A 141 -7.81 0.86 -5.79
C ILE A 141 -9.03 0.41 -6.60
N LEU A 142 -8.80 -0.30 -7.70
CA LEU A 142 -9.83 -0.99 -8.46
C LEU A 142 -9.81 -2.46 -8.04
N VAL A 143 -10.99 -2.98 -7.72
CA VAL A 143 -11.19 -4.40 -7.43
C VAL A 143 -11.83 -5.07 -8.63
N MET A 144 -11.20 -6.14 -9.09
CA MET A 144 -11.65 -6.96 -10.19
C MET A 144 -12.11 -8.31 -9.63
N GLN A 145 -13.24 -8.81 -10.10
CA GLN A 145 -13.72 -10.17 -9.85
C GLN A 145 -13.80 -10.91 -11.18
N GLY A 146 -13.21 -12.09 -11.25
CA GLY A 146 -13.33 -13.02 -12.36
C GLY A 146 -13.96 -14.31 -11.88
N TRP A 147 -14.49 -15.07 -12.82
CA TRP A 147 -15.03 -16.39 -12.59
C TRP A 147 -14.55 -17.36 -13.67
N GLN A 148 -14.55 -18.63 -13.32
CA GLN A 148 -14.39 -19.76 -14.23
C GLN A 148 -15.36 -20.87 -13.81
N ASP A 149 -15.91 -21.62 -14.76
CA ASP A 149 -16.88 -22.69 -14.58
C ASP A 149 -16.58 -23.85 -15.54
N GLU A 150 -16.74 -25.12 -15.13
CA GLU A 150 -16.50 -26.29 -15.97
C GLU A 150 -17.44 -26.35 -17.19
N GLY A 151 -18.62 -25.73 -17.10
CA GLY A 151 -19.62 -25.66 -18.15
C GLY A 151 -19.49 -24.45 -19.08
N GLN A 152 -18.46 -23.61 -18.94
CA GLN A 152 -18.30 -22.42 -19.79
C GLN A 152 -17.92 -22.80 -21.23
N GLU A 153 -18.43 -22.03 -22.22
CA GLU A 153 -18.16 -22.28 -23.64
C GLU A 153 -16.84 -21.65 -24.12
N ASP A 154 -16.39 -20.59 -23.46
CA ASP A 154 -15.18 -19.83 -23.77
C ASP A 154 -14.05 -20.09 -22.77
N GLU A 155 -12.79 -19.89 -23.18
CA GLU A 155 -11.63 -20.16 -22.32
C GLU A 155 -11.27 -18.97 -21.43
N GLY A 156 -10.75 -19.27 -20.23
CA GLY A 156 -10.09 -18.30 -19.37
C GLY A 156 -10.96 -17.75 -18.24
N PHE A 157 -10.51 -16.62 -17.70
CA PHE A 157 -11.11 -15.98 -16.52
C PHE A 157 -11.83 -14.69 -16.91
N HIS A 158 -13.10 -14.59 -16.51
CA HIS A 158 -14.00 -13.52 -16.96
C HIS A 158 -14.02 -12.32 -16.00
N TYR A 159 -12.91 -11.58 -15.95
CA TYR A 159 -12.76 -10.46 -15.03
C TYR A 159 -13.64 -9.24 -15.37
N LYS A 160 -14.31 -8.71 -14.35
CA LYS A 160 -15.05 -7.45 -14.36
C LYS A 160 -14.71 -6.61 -13.14
N GLN A 161 -14.75 -5.29 -13.29
CA GLN A 161 -14.64 -4.39 -12.15
C GLN A 161 -15.87 -4.51 -11.25
N VAL A 162 -15.66 -4.62 -9.93
CA VAL A 162 -16.77 -4.74 -8.96
C VAL A 162 -16.87 -3.55 -8.01
N THR A 163 -15.74 -2.92 -7.65
CA THR A 163 -15.76 -1.71 -6.83
C THR A 163 -14.47 -0.90 -6.99
N THR A 164 -14.51 0.35 -6.53
CA THR A 164 -13.36 1.23 -6.42
C THR A 164 -13.26 1.81 -5.02
N VAL A 165 -12.04 1.95 -4.51
CA VAL A 165 -11.76 2.47 -3.17
C VAL A 165 -10.68 3.54 -3.28
N PRO A 166 -10.96 4.81 -2.93
CA PRO A 166 -9.94 5.84 -2.94
C PRO A 166 -8.90 5.57 -1.85
N ILE A 167 -7.62 5.80 -2.16
CA ILE A 167 -6.57 5.84 -1.15
C ILE A 167 -6.70 7.19 -0.42
N GLN A 168 -6.90 7.15 0.89
CA GLN A 168 -7.02 8.34 1.75
C GLN A 168 -5.66 8.81 2.24
#